data_AF-K9TN35-F1
#
_entry.id   AF-K9TN35-F1
#
_cell.length_a   1.000
_cell.length_b   1.000
_cell.length_c   1.000
_cell.angle_alpha   90.00
_cell.angle_beta   90.00
_cell.angle_gamma   90.00
#
_symmetry.space_group_name_H-M   'P 1'
#
loop_
_entity.id
_entity.type
_entity.pdbx_description
1 polymer ?
#
loop_
_entity_poly.entity_id
_entity_poly.type
_entity_poly.pdbx_seq_one_letter_code
_entity_poly.pdbx_strand_id
1 'polypeptide(L)'
;MILESPRIPFTGRTLVDEEQLLEQLDLLRLNLPATFEEVEEIIRHKDEIIVQAEQYAQEILEAAEQRAAQILDEMGIVRQAKLESDHLRQQVQIDCESAQEQTISEIERLRRQALDDLEEMRSRAISEAEAIEKGADDYADRVLYNLESQLSEMLRVVRNGRSQLDPESK
;
A
#
# COMPACT_ATOMS: atom_id res chain seq x y z
N MET A 1 31.02 86.08 -16.17
CA MET A 1 31.57 87.44 -15.97
C MET A 1 33.09 87.54 -16.13
N ILE A 2 33.93 86.64 -15.58
CA ILE A 2 35.40 86.70 -15.85
C ILE A 2 35.76 86.49 -17.34
N LEU A 3 34.96 85.69 -18.06
CA LEU A 3 35.15 85.39 -19.48
C LEU A 3 34.76 86.56 -20.42
N GLU A 4 34.00 87.55 -19.93
CA GLU A 4 33.49 88.70 -20.72
C GLU A 4 34.14 90.04 -20.29
N SER A 5 35.00 90.01 -19.28
CA SER A 5 35.69 91.18 -18.74
C SER A 5 36.80 91.72 -19.66
N PRO A 6 37.03 93.05 -19.70
CA PRO A 6 38.06 93.64 -20.56
C PRO A 6 39.46 93.15 -20.17
N ARG A 7 40.20 92.63 -21.15
CA ARG A 7 41.60 92.22 -20.97
C ARG A 7 42.51 93.44 -21.05
N ILE A 8 43.49 93.51 -20.15
CA ILE A 8 44.46 94.59 -20.13
C ILE A 8 45.55 94.27 -21.17
N PRO A 9 45.77 95.11 -22.21
CA PRO A 9 46.74 94.83 -23.28
C PRO A 9 48.17 94.59 -22.75
N PHE A 10 48.91 93.66 -23.36
CA PHE A 10 50.30 93.28 -23.02
C PHE A 10 50.54 92.66 -21.63
N THR A 11 49.52 92.56 -20.79
CA THR A 11 49.57 91.79 -19.55
C THR A 11 48.56 90.66 -19.67
N GLY A 12 48.89 89.42 -19.33
CA GLY A 12 47.92 88.30 -19.37
C GLY A 12 46.76 88.43 -18.36
N ARG A 13 46.42 89.64 -17.93
CA ARG A 13 45.52 89.97 -16.83
C ARG A 13 44.20 90.53 -17.36
N THR A 14 43.12 90.16 -16.70
CA THR A 14 41.75 90.60 -17.00
C THR A 14 41.29 91.51 -15.86
N LEU A 15 40.68 92.64 -16.19
CA LEU A 15 40.14 93.57 -15.21
C LEU A 15 38.78 93.04 -14.73
N VAL A 16 38.69 92.65 -13.46
CA VAL A 16 37.46 92.11 -12.87
C VAL A 16 36.99 93.04 -11.76
N ASP A 17 35.67 93.23 -11.66
CA ASP A 17 35.04 93.92 -10.54
C ASP A 17 35.23 93.08 -9.28
N GLU A 18 36.06 93.58 -8.37
CA GLU A 18 36.42 92.91 -7.12
C GLU A 18 35.20 92.69 -6.23
N GLU A 19 34.27 93.64 -6.19
CA GLU A 19 33.10 93.61 -5.30
C GLU A 19 32.11 92.54 -5.76
N GLN A 20 31.82 92.47 -7.07
CA GLN A 20 30.97 91.43 -7.65
C GLN A 20 31.60 90.03 -7.61
N LEU A 21 32.92 89.93 -7.80
CA LEU A 21 33.63 88.66 -7.73
C LEU A 21 33.67 88.13 -6.29
N LEU A 22 33.89 89.00 -5.31
CA LEU A 22 33.86 88.64 -3.89
C LEU A 22 32.45 88.24 -3.45
N GLU A 23 31.39 88.92 -3.88
CA GLU A 23 30.01 88.48 -3.63
C GLU A 23 29.75 87.06 -4.17
N GLN A 24 30.17 86.77 -5.40
CA GLN A 24 30.02 85.43 -5.99
C GLN A 24 30.85 84.38 -5.23
N LEU A 25 32.05 84.74 -4.79
CA LEU A 25 32.93 83.86 -4.01
C LEU A 25 32.37 83.62 -2.60
N ASP A 26 31.79 84.62 -1.95
CA ASP A 26 31.12 84.50 -0.65
C ASP A 26 29.84 83.67 -0.76
N LEU A 27 29.09 83.82 -1.85
CA LEU A 27 27.91 83.00 -2.13
C LEU A 27 28.30 81.52 -2.35
N LEU A 28 29.42 81.27 -3.02
CA LEU A 28 30.01 79.93 -3.10
C LEU A 28 30.47 79.45 -1.72
N ARG A 29 31.20 80.27 -0.96
CA ARG A 29 31.70 79.92 0.38
C ARG A 29 30.59 79.62 1.39
N LEU A 30 29.45 80.28 1.28
CA LEU A 30 28.29 80.08 2.15
C LEU A 30 27.52 78.80 1.80
N ASN A 31 27.38 78.47 0.52
CA ASN A 31 26.52 77.37 0.07
C ASN A 31 27.25 76.05 -0.21
N LEU A 32 28.50 76.08 -0.70
CA LEU A 32 29.30 74.87 -0.97
C LEU A 32 29.44 73.92 0.22
N PRO A 33 29.71 74.41 1.45
CA PRO A 33 29.85 73.52 2.60
C PRO A 33 28.60 72.68 2.86
N ALA A 34 27.41 73.31 2.84
CA ALA A 34 26.14 72.64 3.04
C ALA A 34 25.85 71.61 1.93
N THR A 35 26.18 71.92 0.68
CA THR A 35 26.01 70.96 -0.43
C THR A 35 26.94 69.74 -0.29
N PHE A 36 28.15 69.90 0.24
CA PHE A 36 29.02 68.74 0.50
C PHE A 36 28.54 67.88 1.66
N GLU A 37 27.98 68.47 2.71
CA GLU A 37 27.34 67.73 3.82
C GLU A 37 26.15 66.90 3.30
N GLU A 38 25.30 67.47 2.46
CA GLU A 38 24.19 66.75 1.81
C GLU A 38 24.69 65.58 0.95
N VAL A 39 25.78 65.77 0.19
CA VAL A 39 26.37 64.71 -0.65
C VAL A 39 26.96 63.58 0.22
N GLU A 40 27.65 63.89 1.32
CA GLU A 40 28.14 62.87 2.25
C GLU A 40 27.00 62.06 2.88
N GLU A 41 25.88 62.71 3.20
CA GLU A 41 24.71 62.06 3.75
C GLU A 41 24.03 61.13 2.73
N ILE A 42 23.93 61.56 1.47
CA ILE A 42 23.45 60.71 0.37
C ILE A 42 24.35 59.49 0.17
N ILE A 43 25.67 59.66 0.19
CA ILE A 43 26.62 58.53 0.06
C ILE A 43 26.43 57.55 1.21
N ARG A 44 26.32 58.05 2.45
CA ARG A 44 26.08 57.23 3.64
C ARG A 44 24.79 56.42 3.54
N HIS A 45 23.68 57.07 3.19
CA HIS A 45 22.41 56.39 2.98
C HIS A 45 22.48 55.36 1.86
N LYS A 46 23.19 55.65 0.75
CA LYS A 46 23.37 54.70 -0.34
C LYS A 46 24.12 53.45 0.15
N ASP A 47 25.19 53.64 0.92
CA ASP A 47 25.98 52.53 1.45
C ASP A 47 25.15 51.70 2.46
N GLU A 48 24.35 52.35 3.32
CA GLU A 48 23.39 51.66 4.20
C GLU A 48 22.35 50.84 3.41
N ILE A 49 21.76 51.40 2.36
CA ILE A 49 20.80 50.70 1.49
C ILE A 49 21.46 49.48 0.84
N ILE A 50 22.70 49.61 0.36
CA ILE A 50 23.43 48.49 -0.25
C ILE A 50 23.63 47.37 0.77
N VAL A 51 24.11 47.70 1.98
CA VAL A 51 24.30 46.71 3.03
C VAL A 51 22.99 46.02 3.39
N GLN A 52 21.90 46.77 3.54
CA GLN A 52 20.58 46.19 3.81
C GLN A 52 20.09 45.29 2.67
N ALA A 53 20.29 45.70 1.41
CA ALA A 53 19.91 44.92 0.24
C ALA A 53 20.73 43.62 0.13
N GLU A 54 22.03 43.68 0.40
CA GLU A 54 22.90 42.49 0.45
C GLU A 54 22.45 41.53 1.55
N GLN A 55 22.15 42.05 2.74
CA GLN A 55 21.70 41.26 3.87
C GLN A 55 20.33 40.60 3.61
N TYR A 56 19.39 41.34 3.01
CA TYR A 56 18.11 40.80 2.59
C TYR A 56 18.23 39.74 1.48
N ALA A 57 19.13 39.96 0.52
CA ALA A 57 19.40 38.98 -0.52
C ALA A 57 19.99 37.69 0.07
N GLN A 58 20.90 37.81 1.03
CA GLN A 58 21.48 36.69 1.77
C GLN A 58 20.39 35.88 2.50
N GLU A 59 19.49 36.56 3.22
CA GLU A 59 18.36 35.92 3.92
C GLU A 59 17.43 35.17 2.95
N ILE A 60 17.11 35.76 1.80
CA ILE A 60 16.31 35.09 0.77
C ILE A 60 17.01 33.83 0.27
N LEU A 61 18.31 33.91 0.00
CA LEU A 61 19.09 32.80 -0.53
C LEU A 61 19.09 31.63 0.47
N GLU A 62 19.39 31.92 1.74
CA GLU A 62 19.41 30.93 2.81
C GLU A 62 18.02 30.28 3.01
N ALA A 63 16.95 31.09 3.00
CA ALA A 63 15.60 30.57 3.11
C ALA A 63 15.21 29.70 1.90
N ALA A 64 15.65 30.05 0.69
CA ALA A 64 15.42 29.27 -0.51
C ALA A 64 16.18 27.94 -0.48
N GLU A 65 17.45 27.94 -0.08
CA GLU A 65 18.27 26.73 0.08
C GLU A 65 17.69 25.78 1.13
N GLN A 66 17.27 26.30 2.29
CA GLN A 66 16.64 25.50 3.34
C GLN A 66 15.34 24.84 2.86
N ARG A 67 14.48 25.59 2.15
CA ARG A 67 13.25 25.02 1.58
C ARG A 67 13.54 23.97 0.52
N ALA A 68 14.53 24.21 -0.35
CA ALA A 68 14.92 23.24 -1.37
C ALA A 68 15.42 21.94 -0.73
N ALA A 69 16.22 22.03 0.35
CA ALA A 69 16.69 20.87 1.10
C ALA A 69 15.52 20.09 1.73
N GLN A 70 14.53 20.77 2.32
CA GLN A 70 13.33 20.13 2.89
C GLN A 70 12.51 19.39 1.82
N ILE A 71 12.26 20.02 0.67
CA ILE A 71 11.50 19.41 -0.42
C ILE A 71 12.21 18.15 -0.94
N LEU A 72 13.54 18.19 -1.08
CA LEU A 72 14.32 17.03 -1.52
C LEU A 72 14.25 15.87 -0.51
N ASP A 73 14.29 16.18 0.79
CA ASP A 73 14.16 15.18 1.85
C ASP A 73 12.77 14.52 1.85
N GLU A 74 11.70 15.34 1.76
CA GLU A 74 10.32 14.86 1.61
C GLU A 74 10.15 13.98 0.36
N MET A 75 10.73 14.40 -0.77
CA MET A 75 10.73 13.59 -2.00
C MET A 75 11.47 12.26 -1.83
N GLY A 76 12.54 12.23 -1.04
CA GLY A 76 13.28 11.02 -0.69
C GLY A 76 12.40 10.02 0.05
N ILE A 77 11.72 10.49 1.11
CA ILE A 77 10.80 9.67 1.90
C ILE A 77 9.63 9.16 1.04
N VAL A 78 9.00 10.03 0.25
CA VAL A 78 7.89 9.64 -0.63
C VAL A 78 8.32 8.60 -1.65
N ARG A 79 9.51 8.77 -2.25
CA ARG A 79 10.05 7.80 -3.21
C ARG A 79 10.34 6.45 -2.55
N GLN A 80 10.95 6.46 -1.37
CA GLN A 80 11.22 5.24 -0.62
C GLN A 80 9.93 4.52 -0.23
N ALA A 81 8.97 5.24 0.34
CA ALA A 81 7.66 4.69 0.69
C ALA A 81 6.94 4.11 -0.55
N LYS A 82 7.09 4.74 -1.71
CA LYS A 82 6.54 4.23 -2.97
C LYS A 82 7.18 2.89 -3.37
N LEU A 83 8.51 2.80 -3.33
CA LEU A 83 9.24 1.57 -3.63
C LEU A 83 8.86 0.43 -2.67
N GLU A 84 8.81 0.72 -1.37
CA GLU A 84 8.40 -0.27 -0.36
C GLU A 84 6.95 -0.72 -0.55
N SER A 85 6.05 0.21 -0.88
CA SER A 85 4.65 -0.11 -1.18
C SER A 85 4.53 -1.00 -2.42
N ASP A 86 5.25 -0.69 -3.49
CA ASP A 86 5.22 -1.48 -4.72
C ASP A 86 5.82 -2.88 -4.48
N HIS A 87 6.90 -2.99 -3.69
CA HIS A 87 7.48 -4.27 -3.26
C HIS A 87 6.49 -5.07 -2.41
N LEU A 88 5.85 -4.44 -1.41
CA LEU A 88 4.85 -5.11 -0.58
C LEU A 88 3.66 -5.61 -1.40
N ARG A 89 3.19 -4.81 -2.37
CA ARG A 89 2.11 -5.23 -3.27
C ARG A 89 2.50 -6.43 -4.11
N GLN A 90 3.73 -6.48 -4.63
CA GLN A 90 4.22 -7.64 -5.37
C GLN A 90 4.30 -8.88 -4.47
N GLN A 91 4.82 -8.74 -3.26
CA GLN A 91 4.91 -9.84 -2.31
C GLN A 91 3.52 -10.39 -1.95
N VAL A 92 2.58 -9.51 -1.60
CA VAL A 92 1.20 -9.91 -1.27
C VAL A 92 0.53 -10.59 -2.47
N GLN A 93 0.79 -10.14 -3.69
CA GLN A 93 0.24 -10.78 -4.89
C GLN A 93 0.75 -12.22 -5.03
N ILE A 94 2.07 -12.43 -4.90
CA ILE A 94 2.69 -13.76 -4.98
C ILE A 94 2.17 -14.67 -3.85
N ASP A 95 2.10 -14.15 -2.63
CA ASP A 95 1.63 -14.91 -1.47
C ASP A 95 0.16 -15.31 -1.63
N CYS A 96 -0.69 -14.40 -2.13
CA CYS A 96 -2.09 -14.70 -2.43
C CYS A 96 -2.23 -15.78 -3.51
N GLU A 97 -1.46 -15.68 -4.59
CA GLU A 97 -1.48 -16.67 -5.67
C GLU A 97 -1.04 -18.06 -5.17
N SER A 98 0.03 -18.11 -4.37
CA SER A 98 0.52 -19.36 -3.77
C SER A 98 -0.50 -19.97 -2.81
N ALA A 99 -1.12 -19.16 -1.94
CA ALA A 99 -2.14 -19.62 -1.01
C ALA A 99 -3.39 -20.14 -1.74
N GLN A 100 -3.80 -19.48 -2.83
CA GLN A 100 -4.91 -19.93 -3.68
C GLN A 100 -4.60 -21.29 -4.33
N GLU A 101 -3.42 -21.45 -4.92
CA GLU A 101 -3.01 -22.71 -5.56
C GLU A 101 -2.94 -23.87 -4.56
N GLN A 102 -2.41 -23.62 -3.36
CA GLN A 102 -2.40 -24.59 -2.26
C GLN A 102 -3.82 -24.98 -1.85
N THR A 103 -4.71 -23.99 -1.68
CA THR A 103 -6.11 -24.22 -1.28
C THR A 103 -6.85 -25.06 -2.32
N ILE A 104 -6.67 -24.74 -3.61
CA ILE A 104 -7.28 -25.51 -4.71
C ILE A 104 -6.78 -26.96 -4.69
N SER A 105 -5.46 -27.15 -4.56
CA SER A 105 -4.84 -28.47 -4.50
C SER A 105 -5.35 -29.29 -3.31
N GLU A 106 -5.54 -28.66 -2.15
CA GLU A 106 -6.07 -29.30 -0.96
C GLU A 106 -7.55 -29.69 -1.12
N ILE A 107 -8.38 -28.80 -1.68
CA ILE A 107 -9.78 -29.08 -1.97
C ILE A 107 -9.89 -30.26 -2.93
N GLU A 108 -9.08 -30.32 -3.99
CA GLU A 108 -9.08 -31.43 -4.94
C GLU A 108 -8.64 -32.74 -4.30
N ARG A 109 -7.66 -32.70 -3.39
CA ARG A 109 -7.21 -33.87 -2.64
C ARG A 109 -8.33 -34.39 -1.73
N LEU A 110 -8.95 -33.51 -0.94
CA LEU A 110 -10.06 -33.87 -0.05
C LEU A 110 -11.26 -34.40 -0.82
N ARG A 111 -11.58 -33.79 -1.97
CA ARG A 111 -12.67 -34.26 -2.83
C ARG A 111 -12.42 -35.66 -3.35
N ARG A 112 -11.20 -35.97 -3.79
CA ARG A 112 -10.82 -37.32 -4.23
C ARG A 112 -10.97 -38.33 -3.09
N GLN A 113 -10.39 -38.03 -1.93
CA GLN A 113 -10.52 -38.90 -0.75
C GLN A 113 -11.98 -39.15 -0.38
N ALA A 114 -12.82 -38.11 -0.33
CA ALA A 114 -14.23 -38.28 -0.02
C ALA A 114 -14.98 -39.15 -1.04
N LEU A 115 -14.63 -39.05 -2.33
CA LEU A 115 -15.23 -39.91 -3.36
C LEU A 115 -14.80 -41.37 -3.20
N ASP A 116 -13.52 -41.62 -2.92
CA ASP A 116 -12.98 -42.96 -2.69
C ASP A 116 -13.64 -43.60 -1.44
N ASP A 117 -13.74 -42.83 -0.35
CA ASP A 117 -14.38 -43.28 0.90
C ASP A 117 -15.87 -43.59 0.69
N LEU A 118 -16.58 -42.79 -0.13
CA LEU A 118 -17.98 -43.04 -0.47
C LEU A 118 -18.15 -44.30 -1.31
N GLU A 119 -17.24 -44.54 -2.26
CA GLU A 119 -17.26 -45.75 -3.08
C GLU A 119 -17.01 -47.00 -2.25
N GLU A 120 -16.02 -46.94 -1.34
CA GLU A 120 -15.75 -48.03 -0.40
C GLU A 120 -16.94 -48.28 0.53
N MET A 121 -17.51 -47.24 1.13
CA MET A 121 -18.69 -47.36 1.99
C MET A 121 -19.87 -47.99 1.25
N ARG A 122 -20.11 -47.56 0.01
CA ARG A 122 -21.17 -48.13 -0.84
C ARG A 122 -20.91 -49.60 -1.14
N SER A 123 -19.68 -49.97 -1.50
CA SER A 123 -19.31 -51.36 -1.79
C SER A 123 -19.52 -52.25 -0.56
N ARG A 124 -19.06 -51.81 0.62
CA ARG A 124 -19.27 -52.52 1.89
C ARG A 124 -20.75 -52.70 2.20
N ALA A 125 -21.54 -51.63 2.08
CA ALA A 125 -22.99 -51.69 2.35
C ALA A 125 -23.72 -52.68 1.42
N ILE A 126 -23.34 -52.74 0.13
CA ILE A 126 -23.90 -53.71 -0.81
C ILE A 126 -23.53 -55.14 -0.40
N SER A 127 -22.25 -55.39 -0.10
CA SER A 127 -21.80 -56.74 0.30
C SER A 127 -22.44 -57.20 1.62
N GLU A 128 -22.62 -56.29 2.58
CA GLU A 128 -23.32 -56.58 3.84
C GLU A 128 -24.79 -56.89 3.60
N ALA A 129 -25.47 -56.13 2.73
CA ALA A 129 -26.87 -56.39 2.38
C ALA A 129 -27.04 -57.76 1.73
N GLU A 130 -26.18 -58.12 0.76
CA GLU A 130 -26.18 -59.43 0.12
C GLU A 130 -25.93 -60.57 1.12
N ALA A 131 -25.01 -60.36 2.08
CA ALA A 131 -24.73 -61.34 3.13
C ALA A 131 -25.92 -61.52 4.08
N ILE A 132 -26.61 -60.43 4.44
CA ILE A 132 -27.82 -60.47 5.27
C ILE A 132 -28.96 -61.19 4.55
N GLU A 133 -29.19 -60.88 3.27
CA GLU A 133 -30.22 -61.53 2.44
C GLU A 133 -29.99 -63.05 2.39
N LYS A 134 -28.77 -63.47 2.04
CA LYS A 134 -28.42 -64.89 2.00
C LYS A 134 -28.55 -65.56 3.38
N GLY A 135 -28.10 -64.90 4.44
CA GLY A 135 -28.22 -65.43 5.80
C GLY A 135 -29.68 -65.59 6.26
N ALA A 136 -30.57 -64.70 5.81
CA ALA A 136 -32.00 -64.80 6.08
C ALA A 136 -32.64 -65.95 5.32
N ASP A 137 -32.28 -66.16 4.04
CA ASP A 137 -32.74 -67.29 3.23
C ASP A 137 -32.29 -68.63 3.83
N ASP A 138 -30.99 -68.77 4.14
CA ASP A 138 -30.43 -69.97 4.77
C ASP A 138 -31.12 -70.27 6.12
N TYR A 139 -31.45 -69.24 6.88
CA TYR A 139 -32.18 -69.39 8.14
C TYR A 139 -33.63 -69.83 7.90
N ALA A 140 -34.33 -69.22 6.94
CA ALA A 140 -35.71 -69.58 6.59
C ALA A 140 -35.80 -71.04 6.15
N ASP A 141 -34.91 -71.48 5.26
CA ASP A 141 -34.83 -72.88 4.81
C ASP A 141 -34.59 -73.84 5.98
N ARG A 142 -33.68 -73.49 6.90
CA ARG A 142 -33.42 -74.32 8.08
C ARG A 142 -34.63 -74.43 9.00
N VAL A 143 -35.35 -73.32 9.23
CA VAL A 143 -36.56 -73.31 10.06
C VAL A 143 -37.66 -74.14 9.40
N LEU A 144 -37.89 -73.96 8.10
CA LEU A 144 -38.89 -74.71 7.33
C LEU A 144 -38.57 -76.21 7.30
N TYR A 145 -37.30 -76.58 7.08
CA TYR A 145 -36.86 -77.97 7.11
C TYR A 145 -37.11 -78.63 8.48
N ASN A 146 -36.80 -77.93 9.57
CA ASN A 146 -37.06 -78.43 10.92
C ASN A 146 -38.55 -78.62 11.18
N LEU A 147 -39.39 -77.66 10.74
CA LEU A 147 -40.85 -77.76 10.86
C LEU A 147 -41.40 -78.94 10.05
N GLU A 148 -40.93 -79.14 8.83
CA GLU A 148 -41.31 -80.29 7.98
C GLU A 148 -40.97 -81.62 8.66
N SER A 149 -39.77 -81.72 9.22
CA SER A 149 -39.32 -82.91 9.94
C SER A 149 -40.21 -83.22 11.16
N GLN A 150 -40.50 -82.21 11.98
CA GLN A 150 -41.36 -82.35 13.16
C GLN A 150 -42.80 -82.74 12.78
N LEU A 151 -43.38 -82.10 11.77
CA LEU A 151 -44.71 -82.43 11.28
C LEU A 151 -44.77 -83.86 10.72
N SER A 152 -43.73 -84.29 10.00
CA SER A 152 -43.62 -85.65 9.48
C SER A 152 -43.58 -86.71 10.58
N GLU A 153 -42.85 -86.42 11.66
CA GLU A 153 -42.79 -87.28 12.84
C GLU A 153 -44.16 -87.36 13.54
N MET A 154 -44.83 -86.22 13.76
CA MET A 154 -46.19 -86.19 14.31
C MET A 154 -47.18 -86.97 13.45
N LEU A 155 -47.15 -86.80 12.12
CA LEU A 155 -47.99 -87.55 11.19
C LEU A 155 -47.73 -89.06 11.27
N ARG A 156 -46.47 -89.48 11.45
CA ARG A 156 -46.12 -90.89 11.64
C ARG A 156 -46.72 -91.43 12.93
N VAL A 157 -46.66 -90.68 14.03
CA VAL A 157 -47.29 -91.05 15.31
C VAL A 157 -48.80 -91.17 15.15
N VAL A 158 -49.46 -90.20 14.50
CA VAL A 158 -50.91 -90.23 14.26
C VAL A 158 -51.32 -91.41 13.37
N ARG A 159 -50.58 -91.69 12.28
CA ARG A 159 -50.85 -92.85 11.41
C ARG A 159 -50.74 -94.16 12.18
N ASN A 160 -49.67 -94.33 12.97
CA ASN A 160 -49.48 -95.52 13.79
C ASN A 160 -50.60 -95.68 14.84
N GLY A 161 -51.00 -94.59 15.51
CA GLY A 161 -52.11 -94.60 16.46
C GLY A 161 -53.45 -94.95 15.81
N ARG A 162 -53.73 -94.42 14.60
CA ARG A 162 -54.91 -94.79 13.82
C ARG A 162 -54.90 -96.27 13.41
N SER A 163 -53.77 -96.80 12.95
CA SER A 163 -53.65 -98.23 12.61
C SER A 163 -53.86 -99.17 13.80
N GLN A 164 -53.59 -98.73 15.04
CA GLN A 164 -53.87 -99.52 16.25
C GLN A 164 -55.35 -99.50 16.66
N LEU A 165 -56.09 -98.45 16.29
CA LEU A 165 -57.52 -98.33 16.57
C LEU A 165 -58.41 -99.02 15.53
N ASP A 166 -57.82 -99.54 14.44
CA ASP A 166 -58.51 -100.25 13.37
C ASP A 166 -58.11 -101.75 13.36
N PRO A 167 -58.58 -102.58 14.31
CA PRO A 167 -58.22 -103.99 14.36
C PRO A 167 -58.97 -104.87 13.35
N GLU A 168 -59.89 -104.35 12.52
CA GLU A 168 -60.66 -105.17 11.56
C GLU A 168 -60.90 -104.47 10.21
N SER A 169 -60.00 -104.70 9.26
CA SER A 169 -60.40 -104.93 7.88
C SER A 169 -59.59 -106.10 7.31
N LYS A 170 -59.93 -107.29 7.81
CA LYS A 170 -59.89 -108.55 7.04
C LYS A 170 -61.31 -108.91 6.68
#